data_AF-A0A5E4GGH3-F1
#
_entry.id   AF-A0A5E4GGH3-F1
#
_cell.length_a   1.000
_cell.length_b   1.000
_cell.length_c   1.000
_cell.angle_alpha   90.00
_cell.angle_beta   90.00
_cell.angle_gamma   90.00
#
_symmetry.space_group_name_H-M   'P 1'
#
loop_
_entity.id
_entity.type
_entity.pdbx_description
1 polymer ?
#
loop_
_entity_poly.entity_id
_entity_poly.type
_entity_poly.pdbx_seq_one_letter_code
_entity_poly.pdbx_strand_id
1 'polypeptide(L)'
;SNERKNPREKVQCFECEGYGHISSECANTLKKQKDSKNKNDEKTVALITTVSLDESHEDDDCKEVVVLKLENCRIANEFQSPDADSKKNKLIASLTSDNKALELELKNSKERIVSLTIGAEKIDKMISMGRRDGDKRGLGFQPSNKSSAVSKTKFVKSTSLIEPSAPHEVKKFIPICHFCGTRGHIRPRCNKLRNEFVRSNSHGMGGK
;
A
#
# COMPACT_ATOMS: atom_id res chain seq x y z
N SER A 1 -13.97 13.10 -31.81
CA SER A 1 -13.77 14.00 -30.66
C SER A 1 -13.94 13.20 -29.39
N ASN A 2 -12.86 12.95 -28.64
CA ASN A 2 -12.93 12.25 -27.35
C ASN A 2 -13.20 13.27 -26.25
N GLU A 3 -14.47 13.43 -25.90
CA GLU A 3 -14.85 14.20 -24.71
C GLU A 3 -14.41 13.43 -23.46
N ARG A 4 -13.36 13.95 -22.81
CA ARG A 4 -12.91 13.48 -21.49
C ARG A 4 -13.99 13.86 -20.47
N LYS A 5 -14.94 12.96 -20.23
CA LYS A 5 -16.00 13.15 -19.22
C LYS A 5 -15.35 13.20 -17.83
N ASN A 6 -15.44 14.36 -17.16
CA ASN A 6 -14.82 14.62 -15.87
C ASN A 6 -15.56 13.84 -14.76
N PRO A 7 -14.90 13.02 -13.93
CA PRO A 7 -15.54 12.24 -12.87
C PRO A 7 -16.33 13.09 -11.86
N ARG A 8 -15.96 14.37 -11.70
CA ARG A 8 -16.60 15.31 -10.78
C ARG A 8 -17.99 15.76 -11.21
N GLU A 9 -18.36 15.60 -12.47
CA GLU A 9 -19.66 16.05 -12.98
C GLU A 9 -20.81 15.11 -12.60
N LYS A 10 -20.48 13.86 -12.24
CA LYS A 10 -21.46 12.82 -11.84
C LYS A 10 -21.59 12.64 -10.33
N VAL A 11 -20.83 13.39 -9.53
CA VAL A 11 -20.91 13.28 -8.06
C VAL A 11 -22.13 14.06 -7.57
N GLN A 12 -23.05 13.39 -6.88
CA GLN A 12 -24.25 14.00 -6.30
C GLN A 12 -24.09 14.14 -4.79
N CYS A 13 -24.43 15.31 -4.26
CA CYS A 13 -24.46 15.58 -2.83
C CYS A 13 -25.72 14.96 -2.21
N PHE A 14 -25.57 14.19 -1.13
CA PHE A 14 -26.70 13.54 -0.45
C PHE A 14 -27.54 14.49 0.41
N GLU A 15 -27.06 15.70 0.67
CA GLU A 15 -27.75 16.67 1.53
C GLU A 15 -28.59 17.69 0.78
N CYS A 16 -28.19 18.04 -0.44
CA CYS A 16 -28.90 19.03 -1.27
C CYS A 16 -29.27 18.48 -2.66
N GLU A 17 -28.98 17.21 -2.93
CA GLU A 17 -29.22 16.51 -4.21
C GLU A 17 -28.55 17.16 -5.44
N GLY A 18 -27.73 18.20 -5.25
CA GLY A 18 -26.99 18.89 -6.30
C GLY A 18 -25.76 18.14 -6.77
N TYR A 19 -25.32 18.39 -8.01
CA TYR A 19 -24.15 17.74 -8.62
C TYR A 19 -22.88 18.60 -8.51
N GLY A 20 -21.72 17.98 -8.59
CA GLY A 20 -20.41 18.66 -8.67
C GLY A 20 -19.63 18.78 -7.35
N HIS A 21 -20.21 18.35 -6.22
CA HIS A 21 -19.57 18.38 -4.90
C HIS A 21 -20.09 17.24 -4.00
N ILE A 22 -19.35 16.94 -2.93
CA ILE A 22 -19.72 15.92 -1.92
C ILE A 22 -20.28 16.57 -0.65
N SER A 23 -20.94 15.80 0.22
CA SER A 23 -21.58 16.32 1.45
C SER A 23 -20.64 17.09 2.38
N SER A 24 -19.33 16.80 2.41
CA SER A 24 -18.36 17.57 3.21
C SER A 24 -18.09 18.99 2.69
N GLU A 25 -18.40 19.25 1.43
CA GLU A 25 -18.20 20.54 0.75
C GLU A 25 -19.52 21.31 0.59
N CYS A 26 -20.65 20.72 1.00
CA CYS A 26 -21.95 21.34 0.84
C CYS A 26 -22.13 22.50 1.81
N ALA A 27 -22.63 23.63 1.30
CA ALA A 27 -22.88 24.82 2.12
C ALA A 27 -23.92 24.58 3.23
N ASN A 28 -24.79 23.58 3.05
CA ASN A 28 -25.83 23.22 4.02
C ASN A 28 -25.24 22.48 5.24
N THR A 29 -24.30 21.57 5.05
CA THR A 29 -23.56 20.87 6.12
C THR A 29 -22.72 21.80 6.96
N LEU A 30 -22.02 22.72 6.30
CA LEU A 30 -21.11 23.64 6.95
C LEU A 30 -21.85 24.63 7.87
N LYS A 31 -23.11 24.94 7.59
CA LYS A 31 -23.97 25.73 8.48
C LYS A 31 -24.36 24.96 9.74
N LYS A 32 -24.78 23.69 9.63
CA LYS A 32 -25.11 22.83 10.79
C LYS A 32 -23.94 22.64 11.77
N GLN A 33 -22.70 22.63 11.28
CA GLN A 33 -21.52 22.50 12.14
C GLN A 33 -21.17 23.78 12.90
N LYS A 34 -21.49 24.97 12.37
CA LYS A 34 -21.26 26.24 13.08
C LYS A 34 -22.23 26.43 14.26
N ASP A 35 -23.47 25.98 14.13
CA ASP A 35 -24.46 26.06 15.22
C ASP A 35 -24.13 25.11 16.39
N SER A 36 -23.28 24.10 16.15
CA SER A 36 -22.89 23.09 17.14
C SER A 36 -21.60 23.42 17.91
N LYS A 37 -20.87 24.50 17.58
CA LYS A 37 -19.53 24.78 18.13
C LYS A 37 -19.46 25.92 19.16
N ASN A 38 -20.56 26.64 19.41
CA ASN A 38 -20.58 27.84 20.28
C ASN A 38 -21.26 27.64 21.65
N LYS A 39 -21.30 26.43 22.23
CA LYS A 39 -22.01 26.18 23.52
C LYS A 39 -21.22 25.38 24.56
N ASN A 40 -19.89 25.31 24.46
CA ASN A 40 -19.13 24.31 25.22
C ASN A 40 -18.19 24.92 26.28
N ASP A 41 -18.00 26.24 26.26
CA ASP A 41 -16.83 26.85 26.93
C ASP A 41 -17.21 27.66 28.19
N GLU A 42 -18.49 27.97 28.40
CA GLU A 42 -18.94 28.80 29.55
C GLU A 42 -19.58 28.01 30.69
N LYS A 43 -20.00 26.75 30.47
CA LYS A 43 -20.79 25.99 31.46
C LYS A 43 -19.96 25.19 32.47
N THR A 44 -18.67 24.99 32.22
CA THR A 44 -17.76 24.25 33.11
C THR A 44 -17.22 25.09 34.26
N VAL A 45 -17.14 26.42 34.08
CA VAL A 45 -16.56 27.34 35.08
C VAL A 45 -17.54 27.64 36.22
N ALA A 46 -18.85 27.63 35.97
CA ALA A 46 -19.87 27.91 36.99
C ALA A 46 -20.07 26.79 38.03
N LEU A 47 -19.62 25.56 37.74
CA LEU A 47 -19.84 24.40 38.61
C LEU A 47 -18.80 24.26 39.74
N ILE A 48 -17.64 24.91 39.61
CA ILE A 48 -16.52 24.79 40.57
C ILE A 48 -16.67 25.82 41.71
N THR A 49 -17.33 26.96 41.46
CA THR A 49 -17.43 28.06 42.44
C THR A 49 -18.44 27.81 43.56
N THR A 50 -19.30 26.79 43.47
CA THR A 50 -20.37 26.54 44.47
C THR A 50 -20.04 25.46 45.51
N VAL A 51 -18.81 24.95 45.53
CA VAL A 51 -18.34 23.92 46.49
C VAL A 51 -17.55 24.52 47.69
N SER A 52 -17.70 25.81 47.97
CA SER A 52 -17.28 26.39 49.25
C SER A 52 -18.50 26.74 50.08
N LEU A 53 -18.97 25.77 50.86
CA LEU A 53 -19.93 25.96 51.93
C LEU A 53 -19.17 25.77 53.25
N ASP A 54 -18.87 26.87 53.92
CA ASP A 54 -18.74 26.87 55.37
C ASP A 54 -20.18 26.85 55.94
N GLU A 55 -20.44 25.86 56.79
CA GLU A 55 -21.70 25.64 57.48
C GLU A 55 -22.01 26.77 58.47
N SER A 56 -23.21 27.34 58.38
CA SER A 56 -24.07 27.61 59.55
C SER A 56 -25.33 28.39 59.14
N HIS A 57 -26.50 27.77 59.24
CA HIS A 57 -27.66 28.23 60.02
C HIS A 57 -28.91 27.44 59.60
N GLU A 58 -29.64 26.92 60.59
CA GLU A 58 -30.88 26.16 60.45
C GLU A 58 -32.04 27.10 60.13
N ASP A 59 -32.78 26.87 59.04
CA ASP A 59 -34.10 27.47 58.83
C ASP A 59 -35.05 26.50 58.09
N ASP A 60 -36.28 26.42 58.61
CA ASP A 60 -37.34 25.40 58.47
C ASP A 60 -38.04 25.32 57.09
N ASP A 61 -37.42 25.82 56.02
CA ASP A 61 -37.97 25.84 54.65
C ASP A 61 -37.36 24.76 53.72
N CYS A 62 -36.61 23.80 54.29
CA CYS A 62 -35.77 22.90 53.50
C CYS A 62 -36.43 21.57 53.05
N LYS A 63 -37.72 21.33 53.35
CA LYS A 63 -38.35 20.03 53.01
C LYS A 63 -38.60 19.85 51.50
N GLU A 64 -38.87 20.93 50.77
CA GLU A 64 -39.14 20.87 49.32
C GLU A 64 -37.87 20.89 48.47
N VAL A 65 -36.84 21.61 48.93
CA VAL A 65 -35.52 21.69 48.27
C VAL A 65 -34.78 20.36 48.31
N VAL A 66 -34.89 19.60 49.41
CA VAL A 66 -34.26 18.28 49.55
C VAL A 66 -34.90 17.25 48.61
N VAL A 67 -36.23 17.32 48.41
CA VAL A 67 -36.95 16.43 47.49
C VAL A 67 -36.58 16.71 46.03
N LEU A 68 -36.48 17.98 45.63
CA LEU A 68 -36.03 18.37 44.29
C LEU A 68 -34.55 18.03 44.04
N LYS A 69 -33.71 18.04 45.08
CA LYS A 69 -32.30 17.61 44.99
C LYS A 69 -32.18 16.11 44.74
N LEU A 70 -33.04 15.31 45.38
CA LEU A 70 -33.07 13.86 45.24
C LEU A 70 -33.64 13.45 43.86
N GLU A 71 -34.67 14.14 43.38
CA GLU A 71 -35.28 13.88 42.07
C GLU A 71 -34.37 14.32 40.91
N ASN A 72 -33.63 15.42 41.07
CA ASN A 72 -32.59 15.83 40.11
C ASN A 72 -31.42 14.82 40.04
N CYS A 73 -31.07 14.17 41.16
CA CYS A 73 -30.09 13.07 41.17
C CYS A 73 -30.63 11.79 40.50
N ARG A 74 -31.95 11.54 40.56
CA ARG A 74 -32.59 10.46 39.81
C ARG A 74 -32.57 10.72 38.30
N ILE A 75 -32.98 11.90 37.86
CA ILE A 75 -33.04 12.27 36.43
C ILE A 75 -31.63 12.32 35.81
N ALA A 76 -30.62 12.80 36.56
CA ALA A 76 -29.23 12.80 36.10
C ALA A 76 -28.64 11.39 35.92
N ASN A 77 -29.04 10.42 36.76
CA ASN A 77 -28.63 9.03 36.64
C ASN A 77 -29.43 8.24 35.59
N GLU A 78 -30.65 8.67 35.26
CA GLU A 78 -31.47 8.02 34.24
C GLU A 78 -31.02 8.36 32.80
N PHE A 79 -30.29 9.47 32.61
CA PHE A 79 -29.76 9.89 31.30
C PHE A 79 -28.41 9.26 30.90
N GLN A 80 -27.80 8.47 31.78
CA GLN A 80 -26.54 7.78 31.50
C GLN A 80 -26.77 6.27 31.54
N SER A 81 -27.37 5.73 30.48
CA SER A 81 -27.50 4.28 30.30
C SER A 81 -26.08 3.66 30.19
N PRO A 82 -25.60 2.86 31.16
CA PRO A 82 -24.26 2.27 31.12
C PRO A 82 -24.15 1.08 30.15
N ASP A 83 -25.28 0.57 29.65
CA ASP A 83 -25.37 -0.67 28.88
C ASP A 83 -25.13 -0.50 27.36
N ALA A 84 -25.32 0.70 26.82
CA ALA A 84 -25.15 0.97 25.39
C ALA A 84 -23.68 1.19 24.99
N ASP A 85 -22.82 1.58 25.94
CA ASP A 85 -21.43 1.95 25.66
C ASP A 85 -20.47 0.77 25.73
N SER A 86 -20.72 -0.26 26.57
CA SER A 86 -19.84 -1.44 26.64
C SER A 86 -19.84 -2.28 25.34
N LYS A 87 -21.02 -2.43 24.72
CA LYS A 87 -21.19 -3.17 23.45
C LYS A 87 -20.56 -2.43 22.27
N LYS A 88 -20.74 -1.11 22.21
CA LYS A 88 -20.10 -0.26 21.19
C LYS A 88 -18.58 -0.32 21.31
N ASN A 89 -18.03 -0.25 22.52
CA ASN A 89 -16.59 -0.33 22.75
C ASN A 89 -15.99 -1.67 22.32
N LYS A 90 -16.69 -2.78 22.56
CA LYS A 90 -16.27 -4.12 22.09
C LYS A 90 -16.26 -4.23 20.56
N LEU A 91 -17.29 -3.67 19.90
CA LEU A 91 -17.38 -3.63 18.44
C LEU A 91 -16.25 -2.77 17.84
N ILE A 92 -15.95 -1.62 18.45
CA ILE A 92 -14.86 -0.73 18.04
C ILE A 92 -13.50 -1.45 18.17
N ALA A 93 -13.26 -2.17 19.27
CA ALA A 93 -12.03 -2.94 19.45
C ALA A 93 -11.87 -4.05 18.39
N SER A 94 -12.96 -4.76 18.05
CA SER A 94 -12.94 -5.77 16.98
C SER A 94 -12.64 -5.14 15.62
N LEU A 95 -13.40 -4.11 15.24
CA LEU A 95 -13.24 -3.44 13.95
C LEU A 95 -11.85 -2.82 13.79
N THR A 96 -11.29 -2.25 14.86
CA THR A 96 -9.93 -1.69 14.82
C THR A 96 -8.86 -2.77 14.71
N SER A 97 -9.06 -3.94 15.30
CA SER A 97 -8.18 -5.11 15.11
C SER A 97 -8.25 -5.62 13.67
N ASP A 98 -9.45 -5.77 13.12
CA ASP A 98 -9.66 -6.26 11.76
C ASP A 98 -9.10 -5.29 10.72
N ASN A 99 -9.30 -3.98 10.91
CA ASN A 99 -8.70 -2.96 10.05
C ASN A 99 -7.16 -3.04 10.04
N LYS A 100 -6.53 -3.27 11.21
CA LYS A 100 -5.07 -3.46 11.28
C LYS A 100 -4.61 -4.73 10.56
N ALA A 101 -5.38 -5.82 10.68
CA ALA A 101 -5.08 -7.07 9.97
C ALA A 101 -5.19 -6.88 8.45
N LEU A 102 -6.24 -6.21 7.99
CA LEU A 102 -6.43 -5.88 6.57
C LEU A 102 -5.33 -4.96 6.04
N GLU A 103 -4.89 -3.96 6.81
CA GLU A 103 -3.75 -3.12 6.44
C GLU A 103 -2.46 -3.93 6.27
N LEU A 104 -2.22 -4.91 7.15
CA LEU A 104 -1.07 -5.79 7.06
C LEU A 104 -1.14 -6.70 5.81
N GLU A 105 -2.30 -7.30 5.52
CA GLU A 105 -2.50 -8.10 4.32
C GLU A 105 -2.38 -7.27 3.03
N LEU A 106 -2.88 -6.03 3.04
CA LEU A 106 -2.74 -5.10 1.94
C LEU A 106 -1.26 -4.76 1.69
N LYS A 107 -0.49 -4.54 2.76
CA LYS A 107 0.95 -4.29 2.65
C LYS A 107 1.67 -5.51 2.08
N ASN A 108 1.38 -6.70 2.60
CA ASN A 108 1.98 -7.94 2.13
C ASN A 108 1.65 -8.21 0.64
N SER A 109 0.39 -8.07 0.24
CA SER A 109 -0.02 -8.25 -1.15
C SER A 109 0.66 -7.25 -2.11
N LYS A 110 0.82 -5.97 -1.70
CA LYS A 110 1.60 -4.98 -2.48
C LYS A 110 3.04 -5.41 -2.67
N GLU A 111 3.72 -5.86 -1.61
CA GLU A 111 5.11 -6.35 -1.69
C GLU A 111 5.21 -7.58 -2.61
N ARG A 112 4.25 -8.51 -2.53
CA ARG A 112 4.19 -9.67 -3.43
C ARG A 112 4.01 -9.24 -4.89
N ILE A 113 3.11 -8.30 -5.19
CA ILE A 113 2.91 -7.80 -6.56
C ILE A 113 4.18 -7.14 -7.08
N VAL A 114 4.84 -6.29 -6.29
CA VAL A 114 6.11 -5.68 -6.69
C VAL A 114 7.11 -6.76 -7.05
N SER A 115 7.27 -7.80 -6.22
CA SER A 115 8.17 -8.92 -6.50
C SER A 115 7.88 -9.64 -7.82
N LEU A 116 6.61 -9.74 -8.22
CA LEU A 116 6.18 -10.33 -9.49
C LEU A 116 6.44 -9.40 -10.71
N THR A 117 6.53 -8.09 -10.48
CA THR A 117 6.53 -7.08 -11.55
C THR A 117 7.93 -6.48 -11.81
N ILE A 118 8.95 -6.75 -10.99
CA ILE A 118 10.33 -6.21 -11.08
C ILE A 118 11.02 -6.44 -12.47
N GLY A 119 10.52 -7.36 -13.29
CA GLY A 119 11.02 -7.63 -14.64
C GLY A 119 10.02 -7.42 -15.77
N ALA A 120 8.79 -6.97 -15.49
CA ALA A 120 7.71 -6.91 -16.48
C ALA A 120 8.07 -6.01 -17.66
N GLU A 121 8.61 -4.82 -17.41
CA GLU A 121 9.03 -3.88 -18.47
C GLU A 121 10.10 -4.47 -19.40
N LYS A 122 11.04 -5.25 -18.85
CA LYS A 122 12.08 -5.91 -19.65
C LYS A 122 11.49 -7.00 -20.52
N ILE A 123 10.52 -7.75 -20.01
CA ILE A 123 9.81 -8.78 -20.76
C ILE A 123 8.97 -8.14 -21.87
N ASP A 124 8.20 -7.09 -21.56
CA ASP A 124 7.43 -6.32 -22.54
C ASP A 124 8.33 -5.77 -23.64
N LYS A 125 9.50 -5.25 -23.28
CA LYS A 125 10.50 -4.80 -24.25
C LYS A 125 10.97 -5.95 -25.16
N MET A 126 11.31 -7.11 -24.60
CA MET A 126 11.70 -8.27 -25.41
C MET A 126 10.58 -8.75 -26.34
N ILE A 127 9.34 -8.78 -25.87
CA ILE A 127 8.17 -9.17 -26.67
C ILE A 127 7.92 -8.14 -27.78
N SER A 128 8.02 -6.84 -27.46
CA SER A 128 7.83 -5.74 -28.42
C SER A 128 8.89 -5.70 -29.52
N MET A 129 10.11 -6.16 -29.22
CA MET A 129 11.20 -6.27 -30.19
C MET A 129 11.08 -7.51 -31.09
N GLY A 130 10.22 -8.46 -30.73
CA GLY A 130 9.94 -9.65 -31.51
C GLY A 130 9.16 -9.36 -32.80
N ARG A 131 9.30 -10.24 -33.79
CA ARG A 131 8.43 -10.20 -34.97
C ARG A 131 7.00 -10.57 -34.53
N ARG A 132 6.00 -9.82 -34.99
CA ARG A 132 4.58 -10.13 -34.76
C ARG A 132 4.24 -11.49 -35.36
N ASP A 133 3.29 -12.19 -34.76
CA ASP A 133 2.72 -13.41 -35.33
C ASP A 133 2.27 -13.18 -36.77
N GLY A 134 2.67 -14.09 -37.66
CA GLY A 134 2.37 -14.00 -39.09
C GLY A 134 3.32 -13.10 -39.89
N ASP A 135 4.33 -12.48 -39.28
CA ASP A 135 5.44 -11.88 -40.04
C ASP A 135 6.24 -12.98 -40.72
N LYS A 136 6.00 -13.16 -42.02
CA LYS A 136 6.63 -14.19 -42.82
C LYS A 136 7.95 -13.74 -43.45
N ARG A 137 8.46 -12.55 -43.14
CA ARG A 137 9.75 -12.09 -43.67
C ARG A 137 10.88 -12.99 -43.19
N GLY A 138 11.73 -13.45 -44.10
CA GLY A 138 12.84 -14.34 -43.81
C GLY A 138 13.42 -14.98 -45.07
N LEU A 139 14.61 -15.58 -44.94
CA LEU A 139 15.26 -16.29 -46.04
C LEU A 139 14.34 -17.42 -46.54
N GLY A 140 14.05 -17.42 -47.84
CA GLY A 140 13.18 -18.42 -48.49
C GLY A 140 11.68 -18.12 -48.46
N PHE A 141 11.22 -17.01 -47.87
CA PHE A 141 9.82 -16.61 -48.00
C PHE A 141 9.55 -15.88 -49.31
N GLN A 142 8.80 -16.52 -50.20
CA GLN A 142 8.21 -15.86 -51.35
C GLN A 142 6.76 -15.47 -51.01
N PRO A 143 6.37 -14.18 -51.17
CA PRO A 143 4.98 -13.77 -51.04
C PRO A 143 4.21 -14.32 -52.23
N SER A 144 3.70 -15.55 -52.11
CA SER A 144 2.75 -16.08 -53.08
C SER A 144 1.39 -15.43 -52.82
N ASN A 145 0.94 -14.59 -53.75
CA ASN A 145 -0.46 -14.19 -53.81
C ASN A 145 -1.29 -15.48 -53.90
N LYS A 146 -2.13 -15.74 -52.88
CA LYS A 146 -3.31 -16.64 -52.83
C LYS A 146 -3.33 -17.55 -51.58
N SER A 147 -4.29 -17.20 -50.71
CA SER A 147 -5.30 -18.08 -50.09
C SER A 147 -4.86 -19.34 -49.32
N SER A 148 -5.08 -19.29 -47.99
CA SER A 148 -5.64 -20.37 -47.15
C SER A 148 -5.36 -21.83 -47.54
N ALA A 149 -4.09 -22.23 -47.65
CA ALA A 149 -3.71 -23.63 -47.62
C ALA A 149 -2.80 -23.88 -46.41
N VAL A 150 -3.30 -24.68 -45.46
CA VAL A 150 -2.58 -25.19 -44.29
C VAL A 150 -1.23 -25.72 -44.75
N SER A 151 -0.18 -24.94 -44.49
CA SER A 151 1.18 -25.31 -44.83
C SER A 151 1.59 -26.41 -43.84
N LYS A 152 1.38 -27.69 -44.19
CA LYS A 152 1.93 -28.80 -43.40
C LYS A 152 3.45 -28.68 -43.40
N THR A 153 4.02 -28.37 -42.25
CA THR A 153 5.46 -28.35 -42.03
C THR A 153 6.00 -29.77 -42.26
N LYS A 154 6.75 -29.98 -43.34
CA LYS A 154 7.52 -31.20 -43.52
C LYS A 154 8.87 -31.00 -42.86
N PHE A 155 9.04 -31.58 -41.68
CA PHE A 155 10.35 -31.67 -41.05
C PHE A 155 11.23 -32.60 -41.89
N VAL A 156 12.33 -32.07 -42.40
CA VAL A 156 13.35 -32.86 -43.07
C VAL A 156 14.30 -33.38 -41.99
N LYS A 157 14.49 -34.69 -41.92
CA LYS A 157 15.47 -35.29 -41.02
C LYS A 157 16.86 -34.83 -41.46
N SER A 158 17.66 -34.34 -40.52
CA SER A 158 19.02 -33.84 -40.78
C SER A 158 19.80 -34.85 -41.60
N THR A 159 20.14 -34.49 -42.84
CA THR A 159 21.06 -35.28 -43.65
C THR A 159 22.45 -35.10 -43.07
N SER A 160 23.02 -36.22 -42.66
CA SER A 160 24.44 -36.42 -42.38
C SER A 160 24.95 -35.84 -41.07
N LEU A 161 25.44 -36.75 -40.23
CA LEU A 161 26.50 -36.46 -39.27
C LEU A 161 27.58 -35.67 -40.02
N ILE A 162 27.75 -34.42 -39.63
CA ILE A 162 28.94 -33.66 -39.99
C ILE A 162 30.07 -34.44 -39.32
N GLU A 163 30.82 -35.22 -40.10
CA GLU A 163 32.14 -35.71 -39.72
C GLU A 163 32.91 -34.51 -39.17
N PRO A 164 33.32 -34.51 -37.89
CA PRO A 164 34.06 -33.39 -37.33
C PRO A 164 35.39 -33.29 -38.08
N SER A 165 35.47 -32.32 -38.98
CA SER A 165 36.69 -31.95 -39.67
C SER A 165 37.73 -31.54 -38.63
N ALA A 166 38.62 -32.48 -38.30
CA ALA A 166 39.67 -32.39 -37.29
C ALA A 166 39.17 -32.07 -35.86
N PRO A 167 39.83 -32.60 -34.81
CA PRO A 167 39.58 -32.13 -33.45
C PRO A 167 40.05 -30.68 -33.37
N HIS A 168 39.13 -29.74 -33.62
CA HIS A 168 39.32 -28.37 -33.18
C HIS A 168 39.39 -28.44 -31.65
N GLU A 169 40.61 -28.44 -31.11
CA GLU A 169 40.86 -28.25 -29.69
C GLU A 169 40.18 -26.94 -29.28
N VAL A 170 38.97 -27.07 -28.74
CA VAL A 170 38.23 -25.93 -28.22
C VAL A 170 39.01 -25.49 -27.00
N LYS A 171 39.92 -24.53 -27.18
CA LYS A 171 40.71 -23.95 -26.08
C LYS A 171 39.71 -23.46 -25.05
N LYS A 172 39.61 -24.19 -23.93
CA LYS A 172 38.69 -23.86 -22.84
C LYS A 172 38.97 -22.41 -22.43
N PHE A 173 37.92 -21.59 -22.34
CA PHE A 173 38.07 -20.22 -21.91
C PHE A 173 38.61 -20.20 -20.48
N ILE A 174 39.83 -19.69 -20.32
CA ILE A 174 40.46 -19.51 -19.00
C ILE A 174 40.28 -18.05 -18.60
N PRO A 175 39.39 -17.73 -17.65
CA PRO A 175 39.14 -16.35 -17.24
C PRO A 175 40.39 -15.74 -16.59
N ILE A 176 40.54 -14.43 -16.74
CA ILE A 176 41.61 -13.64 -16.09
C ILE A 176 40.96 -12.73 -15.06
N CYS A 177 41.51 -12.72 -13.85
CA CYS A 177 41.01 -11.85 -12.80
C CYS A 177 41.39 -10.39 -13.06
N HIS A 178 40.40 -9.50 -13.16
CA HIS A 178 40.64 -8.06 -13.34
C HIS A 178 41.32 -7.35 -12.16
N PHE A 179 41.37 -7.98 -10.98
CA PHE A 179 42.03 -7.40 -9.80
C PHE A 179 43.49 -7.84 -9.69
N CYS A 180 43.77 -9.15 -9.71
CA CYS A 180 45.12 -9.68 -9.50
C CYS A 180 45.85 -10.12 -10.77
N GLY A 181 45.19 -10.09 -11.94
CA GLY A 181 45.77 -10.47 -13.23
C GLY A 181 46.01 -11.97 -13.45
N THR A 182 45.74 -12.83 -12.45
CA THR A 182 46.00 -14.27 -12.58
C THR A 182 44.90 -14.99 -13.34
N ARG A 183 45.28 -15.99 -14.15
CA ARG A 183 44.36 -16.85 -14.90
C ARG A 183 43.63 -17.84 -13.95
N GLY A 184 42.45 -18.31 -14.34
CA GLY A 184 41.69 -19.37 -13.67
C GLY A 184 40.56 -18.91 -12.76
N HIS A 185 40.41 -17.61 -12.47
CA HIS A 185 39.28 -17.07 -11.71
C HIS A 185 38.91 -15.65 -12.15
N ILE A 186 37.74 -15.19 -11.70
CA ILE A 186 37.23 -13.82 -11.92
C ILE A 186 37.28 -13.01 -10.61
N ARG A 187 37.26 -11.67 -10.70
CA ARG A 187 37.40 -10.74 -9.56
C ARG A 187 36.57 -11.10 -8.31
N PRO A 188 35.28 -11.52 -8.42
CA PRO A 188 34.48 -11.92 -7.25
C PRO A 188 35.04 -13.10 -6.45
N ARG A 189 35.85 -13.97 -7.08
CA ARG A 189 36.48 -15.14 -6.44
C ARG A 189 37.97 -14.91 -6.18
N CYS A 190 38.42 -13.66 -6.14
CA CYS A 190 39.83 -13.35 -5.95
C CYS A 190 40.23 -13.40 -4.47
N ASN A 191 41.10 -14.35 -4.12
CA ASN A 191 41.64 -14.47 -2.76
C ASN A 191 42.52 -13.27 -2.36
N LYS A 192 43.24 -12.65 -3.30
CA LYS A 192 44.03 -11.43 -3.01
C LYS A 192 43.12 -10.27 -2.60
N LEU A 193 42.03 -10.04 -3.34
CA LEU A 193 41.03 -9.02 -3.03
C LEU A 193 40.38 -9.27 -1.66
N ARG A 194 40.03 -10.53 -1.37
CA ARG A 194 39.43 -10.91 -0.08
C ARG A 194 40.41 -10.71 1.08
N ASN A 195 41.68 -11.05 0.91
CA ASN A 195 42.71 -10.87 1.93
C ASN A 195 43.05 -9.39 2.17
N GLU A 196 43.05 -8.55 1.14
CA GLU A 196 43.18 -7.10 1.32
C GLU A 196 42.03 -6.52 2.12
N PHE A 197 40.78 -6.93 1.84
CA PHE A 197 39.63 -6.49 2.62
C PHE A 197 39.76 -6.88 4.10
N VAL A 198 40.22 -8.10 4.40
CA VAL A 198 40.47 -8.56 5.78
C VAL A 198 41.64 -7.80 6.44
N ARG A 199 42.71 -7.50 5.69
CA ARG A 199 43.84 -6.70 6.18
C ARG A 199 43.46 -5.25 6.48
N SER A 200 42.70 -4.60 5.60
CA SER A 200 42.18 -3.26 5.83
C SER A 200 41.26 -3.20 7.05
N ASN A 201 40.47 -4.25 7.29
CA ASN A 201 39.54 -4.29 8.42
C ASN A 201 40.22 -4.65 9.77
N SER A 202 41.43 -5.20 9.75
CA SER A 202 42.19 -5.52 10.97
C SER A 202 43.08 -4.38 11.48
N HIS A 203 43.34 -3.35 10.66
CA HIS A 203 44.05 -2.14 11.09
C HIS A 203 43.14 -1.10 11.79
N GLY A 204 41.82 -1.30 11.79
CA GLY A 204 40.86 -0.36 12.40
C GLY A 204 40.52 -0.60 13.88
N MET A 205 41.08 -1.63 14.53
CA MET A 205 40.73 -2.04 15.90
C MET A 205 41.93 -2.05 16.86
N GLY A 206 42.91 -1.18 16.61
CA GLY A 206 44.14 -1.07 17.41
C GLY A 206 44.50 0.38 17.74
N GLY A 207 43.54 1.16 18.25
CA GLY A 207 43.80 2.48 18.83
C GLY A 207 43.56 2.41 20.34
N LYS A 208 44.65 2.43 21.11
CA LYS A 208 44.65 2.68 22.56
C LYS A 208 44.29 4.13 22.85
#